data_AF-A0A673BU40-F1
#
_entry.id   AF-A0A673BU40-F1
#
_cell.length_a   1.000
_cell.length_b   1.000
_cell.length_c   1.000
_cell.angle_alpha   90.00
_cell.angle_beta   90.00
_cell.angle_gamma   90.00
#
_symmetry.space_group_name_H-M   'P 1'
#
loop_
_entity.id
_entity.type
_entity.pdbx_description
1 polymer ?
#
loop_
_entity_poly.entity_id
_entity_poly.type
_entity_poly.pdbx_seq_one_letter_code
_entity_poly.pdbx_strand_id
1 'polypeptide(L)'
;MQTIKCVVVGDGAVGKTCLLISYTTNKFPSEYVPTVFDNYAVTVMIGGEPYTLGLFDTMDLRDDTNTLERLAKNKQRVLNWESGDRLGRDLRAVTYLECSALTQRGLKNVFDEAILAALEPPETRTRTRCLLL
;
A
#
# COMPACT_ATOMS: atom_id res chain seq x y z
N MET A 1 -22.84 -4.63 6.91
CA MET A 1 -21.38 -4.47 7.09
C MET A 1 -20.75 -4.57 5.72
N GLN A 2 -20.18 -3.49 5.20
CA GLN A 2 -19.55 -3.49 3.88
C GLN A 2 -18.12 -4.02 4.00
N THR A 3 -17.69 -4.82 3.02
CA THR A 3 -16.35 -5.42 2.99
C THR A 3 -15.54 -4.82 1.85
N ILE A 4 -14.35 -4.30 2.17
CA ILE A 4 -13.39 -3.76 1.22
C ILE A 4 -12.21 -4.73 1.14
N LYS A 5 -11.80 -5.09 -0.07
CA LYS A 5 -10.61 -5.91 -0.30
C LYS A 5 -9.45 -5.00 -0.70
N CYS A 6 -8.39 -4.99 0.10
CA CYS A 6 -7.17 -4.23 -0.13
C CYS A 6 -6.02 -5.20 -0.40
N VAL A 7 -5.42 -5.09 -1.59
CA VAL A 7 -4.28 -5.91 -2.02
C VAL A 7 -3.05 -5.02 -2.04
N VAL A 8 -1.99 -5.41 -1.32
CA VAL A 8 -0.72 -4.66 -1.30
C VAL A 8 0.24 -5.26 -2.29
N VAL A 9 0.75 -4.45 -3.22
CA VAL A 9 1.67 -4.85 -4.30
C VAL A 9 2.93 -4.02 -4.30
N GLY A 10 4.01 -4.57 -4.84
CA GLY A 10 5.32 -3.93 -4.93
C GLY A 10 6.45 -4.96 -4.93
N ASP A 11 7.66 -4.50 -5.22
CA ASP A 11 8.84 -5.34 -5.33
C ASP A 11 9.10 -6.16 -4.05
N GLY A 12 9.89 -7.22 -4.16
CA GLY A 12 10.31 -8.01 -3.00
C GLY A 12 11.10 -7.17 -1.99
N ALA A 13 10.94 -7.47 -0.71
CA ALA A 13 11.67 -6.86 0.40
C ALA A 13 11.45 -5.34 0.61
N VAL A 14 10.48 -4.72 -0.06
CA VAL A 14 10.10 -3.30 0.17
C VAL A 14 9.28 -3.08 1.45
N GLY A 15 8.95 -4.14 2.19
CA GLY A 15 8.27 -4.05 3.48
C GLY A 15 6.73 -4.17 3.45
N LYS A 16 6.15 -4.77 2.39
CA LYS A 16 4.69 -5.00 2.26
C LYS A 16 4.12 -5.79 3.44
N THR A 17 4.71 -6.93 3.75
CA THR A 17 4.29 -7.76 4.90
C THR A 17 4.44 -7.01 6.22
N CYS A 18 5.52 -6.26 6.41
CA CYS A 18 5.74 -5.44 7.61
C CYS A 18 4.70 -4.32 7.74
N LEU A 19 4.27 -3.74 6.61
CA LEU A 19 3.21 -2.73 6.55
C LEU A 19 1.88 -3.31 7.06
N LEU A 20 1.50 -4.48 6.55
CA LEU A 20 0.27 -5.17 6.94
C LEU A 20 0.29 -5.57 8.42
N ILE A 21 1.38 -6.22 8.88
CA ILE A 21 1.52 -6.63 10.28
C ILE A 21 1.50 -5.42 11.23
N SER A 22 2.23 -4.35 10.89
CA SER A 22 2.29 -3.15 11.73
C SER A 22 0.92 -2.48 11.85
N TYR A 23 0.14 -2.48 10.77
CA TYR A 23 -1.21 -1.91 10.76
C TYR A 23 -2.19 -2.74 11.59
N THR A 24 -2.16 -4.07 11.46
CA THR A 24 -3.11 -4.94 12.15
C THR A 24 -2.78 -5.14 13.63
N THR A 25 -1.49 -5.17 13.99
CA THR A 25 -1.04 -5.50 15.36
C THR A 25 -0.61 -4.29 16.19
N ASN A 26 -0.55 -3.11 15.57
CA ASN A 26 0.05 -1.91 16.16
C ASN A 26 1.49 -2.13 16.65
N LYS A 27 2.23 -3.09 16.08
CA LYS A 27 3.63 -3.35 16.39
C LYS A 27 4.41 -3.73 15.14
N PHE A 28 5.63 -3.23 15.02
CA PHE A 28 6.54 -3.72 13.99
C PHE A 28 7.06 -5.12 14.36
N PRO A 29 7.05 -6.10 13.43
CA PRO A 29 7.52 -7.45 13.73
C PRO A 29 9.03 -7.48 14.03
N SER A 30 9.42 -8.11 15.14
CA SER A 30 10.84 -8.28 15.51
C SER A 30 11.52 -9.44 14.78
N GLU A 31 10.74 -10.43 14.36
CA GLU A 31 11.20 -11.56 13.56
C GLU A 31 10.49 -11.52 12.22
N TYR A 32 11.25 -11.73 11.14
CA TYR A 32 10.66 -11.88 9.81
C TYR A 32 9.91 -13.21 9.78
N VAL A 33 8.59 -13.15 9.94
CA VAL A 33 7.71 -14.31 9.80
C VAL A 33 7.36 -14.45 8.32
N PRO A 34 7.81 -15.51 7.63
CA PRO A 34 7.49 -15.68 6.22
C PRO A 34 5.99 -16.03 6.06
N THR A 35 5.16 -15.03 5.73
CA THR A 35 3.76 -15.18 5.26
C THR A 35 3.59 -16.22 4.15
N VAL A 36 2.98 -17.37 4.46
CA VAL A 36 2.36 -18.23 3.45
C VAL A 36 0.95 -17.67 3.24
N PHE A 37 0.82 -16.60 2.45
CA PHE A 37 -0.46 -15.92 2.13
C PHE A 37 -1.40 -15.73 3.34
N ASP A 38 -1.08 -14.77 4.23
CA ASP A 38 -2.03 -14.41 5.27
C ASP A 38 -3.05 -13.41 4.74
N ASN A 39 -4.31 -13.83 4.68
CA ASN A 39 -5.45 -12.93 4.53
C ASN A 39 -5.81 -12.41 5.92
N TYR A 40 -5.51 -11.15 6.20
CA TYR A 40 -5.93 -10.51 7.45
C TYR A 40 -7.29 -9.83 7.26
N ALA A 41 -8.13 -9.83 8.29
CA ALA A 41 -9.36 -9.05 8.31
C ALA A 41 -9.39 -8.19 9.56
N VAL A 42 -9.62 -6.88 9.39
CA VAL A 42 -9.75 -5.94 10.50
C VAL A 42 -11.02 -5.10 10.34
N THR A 43 -11.60 -4.70 11.48
CA THR A 43 -12.72 -3.75 11.50
C THR A 43 -12.18 -2.34 11.70
N VAL A 44 -12.57 -1.43 10.81
CA VAL A 44 -12.12 -0.03 10.81
C VAL A 44 -13.33 0.90 10.85
N MET A 45 -13.20 2.01 11.58
CA MET A 45 -14.24 3.05 11.67
C MET A 45 -13.93 4.18 10.71
N ILE A 46 -14.80 4.43 9.73
CA ILE A 46 -14.66 5.51 8.74
C ILE A 46 -15.96 6.30 8.73
N GLY A 47 -15.89 7.61 8.99
CA GLY A 47 -17.09 8.46 9.07
C GLY A 47 -18.10 8.05 10.15
N GLY A 48 -17.67 7.28 11.17
CA GLY A 48 -18.55 6.74 12.22
C GLY A 48 -19.18 5.38 11.88
N GLU A 49 -18.99 4.86 10.67
CA GLU A 49 -19.51 3.58 10.22
C GLU A 49 -18.43 2.48 10.24
N PRO A 50 -18.77 1.24 10.66
CA PRO A 50 -17.83 0.12 10.70
C PRO A 50 -17.72 -0.59 9.35
N TYR A 51 -16.47 -0.75 8.89
CA TYR A 51 -16.12 -1.48 7.65
C TYR A 51 -15.20 -2.66 7.96
N THR A 52 -15.38 -3.75 7.21
CA THR A 52 -14.44 -4.88 7.23
C THR A 52 -13.41 -4.69 6.12
N LEU A 53 -12.15 -4.53 6.49
CA LEU A 53 -11.03 -4.46 5.56
C LEU A 53 -10.33 -5.81 5.48
N GLY A 54 -10.47 -6.49 4.34
CA GLY A 54 -9.67 -7.67 4.00
C GLY A 54 -8.35 -7.24 3.39
N LEU A 55 -7.24 -7.59 4.04
CA LEU A 55 -5.87 -7.26 3.66
C LEU A 55 -5.20 -8.49 3.06
N PHE A 56 -4.70 -8.35 1.84
CA PHE A 56 -4.11 -9.43 1.06
C PHE A 56 -2.65 -9.07 0.73
N ASP A 57 -1.72 -9.87 1.26
CA ASP A 57 -0.29 -9.76 0.95
C ASP A 57 0.02 -10.47 -0.37
N THR A 58 0.82 -9.85 -1.23
CA THR A 58 1.30 -10.47 -2.49
C THR A 58 2.76 -10.88 -2.32
N MET A 59 3.07 -12.13 -2.72
CA MET A 59 4.36 -12.80 -2.49
C MET A 59 5.56 -11.83 -2.50
N ASP A 60 6.29 -11.78 -1.37
CA ASP A 60 7.68 -11.36 -1.40
C ASP A 60 8.46 -12.32 -2.33
N LEU A 61 9.45 -11.81 -3.06
CA LEU A 61 10.37 -12.57 -3.91
C LEU A 61 11.27 -13.53 -3.08
N ARG A 62 10.66 -14.47 -2.36
CA ARG A 62 11.34 -15.31 -1.36
C ARG A 62 12.38 -16.25 -1.94
N ASP A 63 12.23 -16.60 -3.21
CA ASP A 63 13.08 -17.60 -3.86
C ASP A 63 14.13 -16.98 -4.79
N ASP A 64 14.20 -15.66 -4.91
CA ASP A 64 15.23 -15.00 -5.72
C ASP A 64 16.32 -14.38 -4.83
N THR A 65 17.24 -15.24 -4.36
CA THR A 65 18.46 -14.85 -3.66
C THR A 65 19.29 -13.80 -4.42
N ASN A 66 19.21 -13.79 -5.76
CA ASN A 66 19.91 -12.81 -6.59
C ASN A 66 19.31 -11.41 -6.43
N THR A 67 17.98 -11.31 -6.30
CA THR A 67 17.32 -10.02 -6.04
C THR A 67 17.64 -9.48 -4.65
N LEU A 68 17.68 -10.32 -3.61
CA LEU A 68 18.08 -9.91 -2.25
C LEU A 68 19.52 -9.37 -2.20
N GLU A 69 20.46 -10.03 -2.87
CA GLU A 69 21.85 -9.57 -2.95
C GLU A 69 22.00 -8.26 -3.74
N ARG A 70 21.23 -8.08 -4.82
CA ARG A 70 21.25 -6.85 -5.63
C ARG A 70 20.68 -5.66 -4.86
N LEU A 71 19.61 -5.86 -4.08
CA LEU A 71 19.04 -4.83 -3.23
C LEU A 71 20.00 -4.42 -2.10
N ALA A 72 20.69 -5.38 -1.48
CA ALA A 72 21.70 -5.09 -0.45
C ALA A 72 22.92 -4.31 -1.00
N LYS A 73 23.29 -4.54 -2.27
CA LYS A 73 24.40 -3.83 -2.95
C LYS A 73 23.99 -2.44 -3.45
N ASN A 74 22.71 -2.23 -3.72
CA ASN A 74 22.21 -0.96 -4.22
C ASN A 74 21.90 -0.03 -3.05
N LYS A 75 22.77 0.94 -2.80
CA LYS A 75 22.51 2.12 -1.98
C LYS A 75 21.42 2.98 -2.65
N GLN A 76 20.20 2.47 -2.75
CA GLN A 76 19.09 3.20 -3.32
C GLN A 76 18.90 4.47 -2.49
N ARG A 77 18.83 5.60 -3.21
CA ARG A 77 18.56 6.88 -2.57
C ARG A 77 17.12 6.86 -2.07
N VAL A 78 16.92 7.39 -0.87
CA VAL A 78 15.59 7.68 -0.34
C VAL A 78 14.85 8.50 -1.41
N LEU A 79 13.69 8.01 -1.81
CA LEU A 79 12.83 8.74 -2.73
C LEU A 79 12.41 10.04 -2.04
N ASN A 80 12.57 11.17 -2.70
CA ASN A 80 12.01 12.42 -2.17
C ASN A 80 10.53 12.50 -2.51
N TRP A 81 9.81 13.28 -1.71
CA TRP A 81 8.37 13.44 -1.84
C TRP A 81 7.94 13.91 -3.24
N GLU A 82 8.65 14.87 -3.82
CA GLU A 82 8.33 15.42 -5.16
C GLU A 82 8.42 14.37 -6.27
N SER A 83 9.39 13.47 -6.17
CA SER A 83 9.56 12.37 -7.15
C SER A 83 8.45 11.33 -6.97
N GLY A 84 8.04 11.07 -5.73
CA GLY A 84 6.95 10.16 -5.41
C GLY A 84 5.59 10.66 -5.88
N ASP A 85 5.27 11.92 -5.57
CA ASP A 85 4.04 12.57 -6.05
C ASP A 85 3.99 12.61 -7.58
N ARG A 86 5.10 12.93 -8.24
CA ARG A 86 5.18 12.89 -9.71
C ARG A 86 4.90 11.49 -10.25
N LEU A 87 5.56 10.46 -9.71
CA LEU A 87 5.35 9.09 -10.15
C LEU A 87 3.90 8.64 -9.92
N GLY A 88 3.30 9.00 -8.79
CA GLY A 88 1.89 8.73 -8.50
C GLY A 88 0.95 9.31 -9.55
N ARG A 89 1.20 10.56 -9.98
CA ARG A 89 0.44 11.21 -11.05
C ARG A 89 0.63 10.53 -12.40
N ASP A 90 1.87 10.16 -12.74
CA ASP A 90 2.18 9.47 -14.00
C ASP A 90 1.49 8.10 -14.09
N LEU A 91 1.43 7.38 -12.96
CA LEU A 91 0.69 6.12 -12.82
C LEU A 91 -0.83 6.31 -12.68
N ARG A 92 -1.31 7.56 -12.59
CA ARG A 92 -2.71 7.92 -12.34
C ARG A 92 -3.26 7.31 -11.04
N ALA A 93 -2.41 7.18 -10.04
CA ALA A 93 -2.84 6.83 -8.69
C ALA A 93 -3.74 7.93 -8.12
N VAL A 94 -4.67 7.54 -7.23
CA VAL A 94 -5.56 8.49 -6.55
C VAL A 94 -4.77 9.48 -5.69
N THR A 95 -3.74 8.99 -5.00
CA THR A 95 -2.88 9.81 -4.15
C THR A 95 -1.52 9.12 -3.94
N TYR A 96 -0.51 9.91 -3.60
CA TYR A 96 0.80 9.42 -3.15
C TYR A 96 0.97 9.74 -1.66
N LEU A 97 1.32 8.72 -0.88
CA LEU A 97 1.49 8.84 0.57
C LEU A 97 2.77 8.11 1.00
N GLU A 98 3.50 8.73 1.92
CA GLU A 98 4.66 8.12 2.58
C GLU A 98 4.27 7.62 3.96
N CYS A 99 4.76 6.43 4.33
CA CYS A 99 4.57 5.89 5.66
C CYS A 99 5.80 5.11 6.13
N SER A 100 5.89 4.89 7.44
CA SER A 100 6.87 3.99 8.05
C SER A 100 6.14 2.97 8.90
N ALA A 101 6.21 1.70 8.50
CA ALA A 101 5.72 0.60 9.31
C ALA A 101 6.48 0.50 10.65
N LEU A 102 7.78 0.84 10.66
CA LEU A 102 8.65 0.76 11.83
C LEU A 102 8.26 1.79 12.89
N THR A 103 8.08 3.05 12.50
CA THR A 103 7.75 4.13 13.43
C THR A 103 6.25 4.43 13.50
N GLN A 104 5.43 3.68 12.76
CA GLN A 104 3.98 3.87 12.58
C GLN A 104 3.56 5.23 12.02
N ARG A 105 4.50 6.02 11.50
CA ARG A 105 4.20 7.34 10.95
C ARG A 105 3.43 7.17 9.63
N GLY A 106 2.29 7.83 9.50
CA GLY A 106 1.47 7.81 8.27
C GLY A 106 0.76 6.48 7.99
N LEU A 107 0.96 5.46 8.81
CA LEU A 107 0.45 4.11 8.55
C LEU A 107 -1.08 4.06 8.47
N LYS A 108 -1.77 4.62 9.48
CA LYS A 108 -3.23 4.69 9.48
C LYS A 108 -3.76 5.50 8.28
N ASN A 109 -3.12 6.62 7.98
CA ASN A 109 -3.52 7.52 6.89
C ASN A 109 -3.50 6.82 5.52
N VAL A 110 -2.49 5.98 5.25
CA VAL A 110 -2.41 5.20 4.00
C VAL A 110 -3.63 4.30 3.82
N PHE A 111 -4.08 3.61 4.87
CA PHE A 111 -5.24 2.74 4.79
C PHE A 111 -6.56 3.50 4.79
N ASP A 112 -6.69 4.58 5.57
CA ASP A 112 -7.88 5.44 5.56
C ASP A 112 -8.12 6.03 4.16
N GLU A 113 -7.09 6.60 3.54
CA GLU A 113 -7.17 7.17 2.20
C GLU A 113 -7.47 6.12 1.13
N ALA A 114 -6.92 4.91 1.25
CA ALA A 114 -7.23 3.81 0.35
C ALA A 114 -8.71 3.36 0.46
N ILE A 115 -9.25 3.34 1.69
CA ILE A 115 -10.66 3.02 1.93
C ILE A 115 -11.56 4.13 1.36
N LEU A 116 -11.25 5.40 1.66
CA LEU A 116 -12.00 6.54 1.15
C LEU A 116 -12.00 6.56 -0.38
N ALA A 117 -10.85 6.34 -1.02
CA ALA A 117 -10.75 6.25 -2.47
C ALA A 117 -11.56 5.10 -3.09
N ALA A 118 -11.77 4.01 -2.35
CA ALA A 118 -12.59 2.88 -2.79
C ALA A 118 -14.09 3.12 -2.62
N LEU A 119 -14.49 3.86 -1.57
CA LEU A 119 -15.88 4.20 -1.28
C LEU A 119 -16.38 5.38 -2.12
N GLU A 120 -15.52 6.38 -2.28
CA GLU A 120 -15.76 7.63 -3.00
C GLU A 120 -14.67 7.81 -4.06
N PRO A 121 -14.74 7.05 -5.17
CA PRO A 121 -13.76 7.17 -6.23
C PRO A 121 -13.77 8.59 -6.82
N PRO A 122 -12.61 9.23 -7.00
CA PRO A 122 -12.54 10.57 -7.56
C PRO A 122 -13.14 10.58 -8.98
N GLU A 123 -13.84 11.65 -9.34
CA GLU A 123 -14.41 11.77 -10.68
C GLU A 123 -13.32 11.67 -11.75
N THR A 124 -13.38 10.62 -12.56
CA THR A 124 -12.48 10.50 -13.70
C THR A 124 -12.91 11.52 -14.74
N ARG A 125 -12.06 12.52 -15.02
CA ARG A 125 -12.24 13.40 -16.18
C ARG A 125 -12.35 12.55 -17.44
N THR A 126 -13.56 12.35 -17.93
CA THR A 126 -13.77 11.82 -19.27
C THR A 126 -13.10 12.80 -20.24
N ARG A 127 -12.11 12.33 -21.01
CA ARG A 127 -11.64 13.12 -22.15
C ARG A 127 -12.86 13.31 -23.04
N THR A 128 -13.25 14.56 -23.29
CA THR A 128 -14.20 14.88 -24.35
C THR A 128 -13.72 14.16 -25.61
N ARG A 129 -14.60 13.34 -26.20
CA ARG A 129 -14.30 12.63 -27.44
C ARG A 129 -13.73 13.66 -28.43
N CYS A 130 -12.59 13.39 -29.06
CA CYS A 130 -12.08 14.23 -30.14
C CYS A 130 -13.23 14.48 -31.12
N LEU A 131 -13.69 15.72 -31.22
CA LEU A 131 -14.56 16.15 -32.29
C LEU A 131 -13.64 16.26 -33.52
N LEU A 132 -13.70 15.26 -34.40
CA LEU A 132 -13.15 15.42 -35.75
C LEU A 132 -14.08 16.40 -36.46
N LEU A 133 -13.60 17.64 -36.62
CA LEU A 133 -14.18 18.66 -37.50
C LEU A 133 -13.87 18.32 -38.95
#